data_AF-A0A0M6Y5W1-F1
#
_entry.id   AF-A0A0M6Y5W1-F1
#
_cell.length_a   1.000
_cell.length_b   1.000
_cell.length_c   1.000
_cell.angle_alpha   90.00
_cell.angle_beta   90.00
_cell.angle_gamma   90.00
#
_symmetry.space_group_name_H-M   'P 1'
#
loop_
_entity.id
_entity.type
_entity.pdbx_description
1 polymer ?
#
loop_
_entity_poly.entity_id
_entity_poly.type
_entity_poly.pdbx_seq_one_letter_code
_entity_poly.pdbx_strand_id
1 'polypeptide(L)'
;MILVEEGQSPLIVCLPHSGTEIPNAVEKRLNATGRLQADLAWRLERVFDFHGELSATVLRSTISRYVVDLDRDPKTPVSAAQDPTRALCPATTLDGKRIYQEGEEPGPTEIEQRTLLFYTPFHKALRRQIDRLLRSHRKVIVLDCQSMRSNIKGVTENGLPLVSIGTAGGTSCDPDLRNVLVGSFKGREGYTVSVDEQTQGGFITHTFGRPDRGLHAMTLLLAQRSYLRHESPPFEPDKVRMARLTAVLQDAMTRLVDWTSVGGASSGQNQVESLPLQVEEPLVETTDAEDSGSNAGPVTDNAEALTEGAAEIPDDISAETPDTAPEKAEISPANPLTLPKVSSAQTSKVEDGPVTPLLVAE
;
A
#
# COMPACT_ATOMS: atom_id res chain seq x y z
N MET A 1 -5.38 16.87 8.04
CA MET A 1 -5.19 15.54 7.45
C MET A 1 -4.03 14.73 7.99
N ILE A 2 -2.86 15.33 8.26
CA ILE A 2 -1.73 14.62 8.90
C ILE A 2 -1.52 15.23 10.27
N LEU A 3 -1.36 14.39 11.28
CA LEU A 3 -1.13 14.81 12.65
C LEU A 3 0.21 14.26 13.11
N VAL A 4 1.03 15.16 13.65
CA VAL A 4 2.37 14.84 14.14
C VAL A 4 2.49 15.39 15.56
N GLU A 5 2.81 14.49 16.48
CA GLU A 5 3.14 14.82 17.87
C GLU A 5 4.62 14.49 18.04
N GLU A 6 5.47 15.52 18.11
CA GLU A 6 6.92 15.33 18.09
C GLU A 6 7.45 14.93 19.48
N GLY A 7 8.18 13.82 19.50
CA GLY A 7 8.95 13.35 20.64
C GLY A 7 10.46 13.47 20.40
N GLN A 8 11.26 13.22 21.44
CA GLN A 8 12.72 13.28 21.39
C GLN A 8 13.40 11.91 21.43
N SER A 9 12.68 10.82 21.74
CA SER A 9 13.24 9.47 21.68
C SER A 9 13.41 9.00 20.23
N PRO A 10 14.26 7.99 19.97
CA PRO A 10 14.50 7.48 18.62
C PRO A 10 13.35 6.62 18.05
N LEU A 11 12.16 6.67 18.63
CA LEU A 11 11.00 5.88 18.21
C LEU A 11 9.96 6.77 17.51
N ILE A 12 9.54 6.34 16.32
CA ILE A 12 8.39 6.84 15.59
C ILE A 12 7.30 5.77 15.60
N VAL A 13 6.12 6.11 16.12
CA VAL A 13 4.90 5.32 16.00
C VAL A 13 4.10 5.88 14.82
N CYS A 14 4.05 5.12 13.73
CA CYS A 14 3.36 5.49 12.50
C CYS A 14 2.01 4.77 12.42
N LEU A 15 0.92 5.52 12.21
CA LEU A 15 -0.45 5.00 12.15
C LEU A 15 -1.07 5.39 10.80
N PRO A 16 -0.79 4.65 9.71
CA PRO A 16 -1.27 4.99 8.38
C PRO A 16 -2.79 4.73 8.21
N HIS A 17 -3.39 3.83 8.99
CA HIS A 17 -4.75 3.33 8.77
C HIS A 17 -5.77 3.67 9.88
N SER A 18 -5.42 4.55 10.82
CA SER A 18 -6.34 4.97 11.90
C SER A 18 -7.33 6.07 11.48
N GLY A 19 -7.13 6.68 10.31
CA GLY A 19 -7.97 7.76 9.80
C GLY A 19 -9.36 7.29 9.38
N THR A 20 -10.38 8.10 9.65
CA THR A 20 -11.79 7.79 9.36
C THR A 20 -12.45 8.79 8.41
N GLU A 21 -11.76 9.89 8.10
CA GLU A 21 -12.28 10.97 7.26
C GLU A 21 -12.31 10.50 5.80
N ILE A 22 -13.45 10.75 5.16
CA ILE A 22 -13.68 10.53 3.74
C ILE A 22 -14.15 11.88 3.18
N PRO A 23 -13.46 12.47 2.19
CA PRO A 23 -13.93 13.70 1.56
C PRO A 23 -15.34 13.52 0.99
N ASN A 24 -16.18 14.55 1.09
CA ASN A 24 -17.58 14.52 0.63
C ASN A 24 -17.74 14.03 -0.82
N ALA A 25 -16.79 14.37 -1.70
CA ALA A 25 -16.77 13.93 -3.09
C ALA A 25 -16.60 12.40 -3.24
N VAL A 26 -15.86 11.77 -2.33
CA VAL A 26 -15.69 10.30 -2.28
C VAL A 26 -16.86 9.66 -1.55
N GLU A 27 -17.33 10.27 -0.45
CA GLU A 27 -18.35 9.67 0.42
C GLU A 27 -19.66 9.38 -0.35
N LYS A 28 -20.07 10.30 -1.22
CA LYS A 28 -21.29 10.16 -2.06
C LYS A 28 -21.24 8.97 -3.01
N ARG A 29 -20.04 8.50 -3.36
CA ARG A 29 -19.78 7.40 -4.28
C ARG A 29 -19.68 6.05 -3.59
N LEU A 30 -19.48 6.03 -2.28
CA LEU A 30 -19.43 4.81 -1.49
C LEU A 30 -20.79 4.13 -1.42
N ASN A 31 -20.79 2.81 -1.55
CA ASN A 31 -21.95 1.99 -1.24
C ASN A 31 -22.05 1.74 0.29
N ALA A 32 -23.05 0.96 0.72
CA ALA A 32 -23.23 0.66 2.14
C ALA A 32 -21.99 0.01 2.78
N THR A 33 -21.33 -0.92 2.09
CA THR A 33 -20.09 -1.57 2.54
C THR A 33 -18.96 -0.56 2.73
N GLY A 34 -18.73 0.31 1.74
CA GLY A 34 -17.68 1.33 1.81
C GLY A 34 -17.87 2.27 3.01
N ARG A 35 -19.12 2.66 3.29
CA ARG A 35 -19.47 3.52 4.45
C ARG A 35 -19.22 2.86 5.80
N LEU A 36 -19.20 1.52 5.89
CA LEU A 36 -18.86 0.81 7.14
C LEU A 36 -17.37 0.92 7.49
N GLN A 37 -16.49 1.12 6.49
CA GLN A 37 -15.06 1.27 6.71
C GLN A 37 -14.45 0.11 7.54
N ALA A 38 -14.76 -1.13 7.16
CA ALA A 38 -14.50 -2.33 7.98
C ALA A 38 -13.01 -2.71 8.10
N ASP A 39 -12.14 -2.17 7.26
CA ASP A 39 -10.71 -2.53 7.21
C ASP A 39 -9.77 -1.44 7.77
N LEU A 40 -10.33 -0.43 8.46
CA LEU A 40 -9.55 0.57 9.18
C LEU A 40 -8.95 -0.02 10.45
N ALA A 41 -7.86 0.58 10.91
CA ALA A 41 -7.27 0.34 12.22
C ALA A 41 -8.04 1.10 13.32
N TRP A 42 -9.34 0.79 13.47
CA TRP A 42 -10.25 1.50 14.37
C TRP A 42 -9.71 1.57 15.80
N ARG A 43 -9.71 2.78 16.39
CA ARG A 43 -9.34 3.06 17.79
C ARG A 43 -7.88 2.74 18.12
N LEU A 44 -7.05 2.42 17.13
CA LEU A 44 -5.65 2.07 17.35
C LEU A 44 -4.87 3.26 17.92
N GLU A 45 -5.24 4.49 17.57
CA GLU A 45 -4.67 5.71 18.13
C GLU A 45 -4.75 5.75 19.67
N ARG A 46 -5.84 5.22 20.24
CA ARG A 46 -6.03 5.16 21.70
C ARG A 46 -5.16 4.11 22.37
N VAL A 47 -4.78 3.06 21.64
CA VAL A 47 -3.86 2.04 22.14
C VAL A 47 -2.47 2.64 22.36
N PHE A 48 -2.09 3.66 21.57
CA PHE A 48 -0.78 4.31 21.63
C PHE A 48 -0.79 5.69 22.35
N ASP A 49 -1.83 5.98 23.14
CA ASP A 49 -1.95 7.26 23.87
C ASP A 49 -0.90 7.43 25.00
N PHE A 50 -0.07 6.41 25.24
CA PHE A 50 1.06 6.46 26.17
C PHE A 50 2.37 6.95 25.54
N HIS A 51 2.37 7.32 24.25
CA HIS A 51 3.59 7.68 23.51
C HIS A 51 4.39 8.83 24.16
N GLY A 52 3.71 9.77 24.83
CA GLY A 52 4.34 10.88 25.54
C GLY A 52 5.25 10.44 26.69
N GLU A 53 4.92 9.33 27.36
CA GLU A 53 5.73 8.74 28.44
C GLU A 53 7.08 8.22 27.92
N LEU A 54 7.13 7.85 26.63
CA LEU A 54 8.35 7.40 25.95
C LEU A 54 9.04 8.52 25.17
N SER A 55 8.50 9.74 25.21
CA SER A 55 8.88 10.83 24.30
C SER A 55 8.95 10.36 22.84
N ALA A 56 8.08 9.43 22.44
CA ALA A 56 8.05 8.91 21.08
C ALA A 56 7.34 9.89 20.14
N THR A 57 7.77 9.95 18.89
CA THR A 57 7.07 10.73 17.88
C THR A 57 5.89 9.92 17.36
N VAL A 58 4.69 10.51 17.33
CA VAL A 58 3.52 9.90 16.67
C VAL A 58 3.25 10.62 15.37
N LEU A 59 3.03 9.85 14.31
CA LEU A 59 2.59 10.35 13.02
C LEU A 59 1.39 9.55 12.54
N ARG A 60 0.29 10.22 12.25
CA ARG A 60 -0.96 9.58 11.82
C ARG A 60 -1.69 10.36 10.74
N SER A 61 -2.44 9.64 9.92
CA SER A 61 -3.40 10.23 8.99
C SER A 61 -4.79 10.29 9.59
N THR A 62 -5.55 11.33 9.25
CA THR A 62 -7.00 11.39 9.52
C THR A 62 -7.82 10.82 8.37
N ILE A 63 -7.23 10.68 7.17
CA ILE A 63 -7.87 10.16 5.97
C ILE A 63 -7.97 8.63 6.01
N SER A 64 -9.14 8.14 5.61
CA SER A 64 -9.43 6.71 5.49
C SER A 64 -8.60 6.02 4.43
N ARG A 65 -8.16 4.79 4.72
CA ARG A 65 -7.46 3.94 3.74
C ARG A 65 -8.31 3.60 2.52
N TYR A 66 -9.63 3.75 2.58
CA TYR A 66 -10.52 3.57 1.43
C TYR A 66 -10.47 4.75 0.45
N VAL A 67 -9.96 5.91 0.89
CA VAL A 67 -9.61 7.02 0.02
C VAL A 67 -8.26 6.74 -0.62
N VAL A 68 -7.23 6.49 0.20
CA VAL A 68 -5.90 6.09 -0.25
C VAL A 68 -5.18 5.32 0.85
N ASP A 69 -4.58 4.18 0.49
CA ASP A 69 -3.78 3.39 1.41
C ASP A 69 -2.33 3.90 1.44
N LEU A 70 -1.97 4.51 2.56
CA LEU A 70 -0.67 5.16 2.77
C LEU A 70 0.50 4.17 2.91
N ASP A 71 0.23 2.86 2.98
CA ASP A 71 1.24 1.82 3.13
C ASP A 71 1.31 0.88 1.90
N ARG A 72 0.86 1.39 0.75
CA ARG A 72 0.98 0.73 -0.57
C ARG A 72 1.95 1.46 -1.46
N ASP A 73 2.55 0.73 -2.40
CA ASP A 73 3.48 1.27 -3.37
C ASP A 73 2.74 2.22 -4.33
N PRO A 74 3.14 3.50 -4.43
CA PRO A 74 2.45 4.48 -5.27
C PRO A 74 2.64 4.18 -6.77
N LYS A 75 3.59 3.30 -7.13
CA LYS A 75 3.80 2.82 -8.51
C LYS A 75 2.90 1.63 -8.86
N THR A 76 2.06 1.15 -7.94
CA THR A 76 1.12 0.07 -8.22
C THR A 76 0.15 0.50 -9.32
N PRO A 77 -0.01 -0.28 -10.40
CA PRO A 77 -0.89 0.09 -11.50
C PRO A 77 -2.35 0.12 -11.07
N VAL A 78 -3.14 1.00 -11.68
CA VAL A 78 -4.58 1.16 -11.42
C VAL A 78 -5.36 -0.15 -11.62
N SER A 79 -4.90 -1.03 -12.52
CA SER A 79 -5.50 -2.35 -12.73
C SER A 79 -5.49 -3.25 -11.49
N ALA A 80 -4.66 -2.95 -10.48
CA ALA A 80 -4.64 -3.65 -9.21
C ALA A 80 -5.74 -3.18 -8.23
N ALA A 81 -6.61 -2.22 -8.59
CA ALA A 81 -7.61 -1.65 -7.69
C ALA A 81 -8.53 -2.70 -7.01
N GLN A 82 -8.76 -3.84 -7.65
CA GLN A 82 -9.58 -4.94 -7.13
C GLN A 82 -8.84 -5.84 -6.12
N ASP A 83 -7.52 -5.71 -6.03
CA ASP A 83 -6.69 -6.39 -5.03
C ASP A 83 -6.36 -5.41 -3.88
N PRO A 84 -7.09 -5.49 -2.75
CA PRO A 84 -6.93 -4.55 -1.64
C PRO A 84 -5.59 -4.74 -0.91
N THR A 85 -4.87 -5.83 -1.17
CA THR A 85 -3.53 -6.06 -0.61
C THR A 85 -2.45 -5.30 -1.35
N ARG A 86 -2.75 -4.78 -2.55
CA ARG A 86 -1.82 -4.06 -3.43
C ARG A 86 -2.28 -2.64 -3.78
N ALA A 87 -3.58 -2.45 -3.96
CA ALA A 87 -4.16 -1.21 -4.47
C ALA A 87 -3.82 0.02 -3.63
N LEU A 88 -3.31 1.07 -4.28
CA LEU A 88 -3.14 2.39 -3.66
C LEU A 88 -4.50 3.02 -3.30
N CYS A 89 -5.51 2.85 -4.15
CA CYS A 89 -6.89 3.25 -3.90
C CYS A 89 -7.79 2.01 -4.06
N PRO A 90 -8.11 1.29 -2.97
CA PRO A 90 -8.81 0.01 -3.05
C PRO A 90 -10.27 0.18 -3.50
N ALA A 91 -10.71 -0.66 -4.44
CA ALA A 91 -12.11 -0.75 -4.88
C ALA A 91 -12.91 -1.82 -4.10
N THR A 92 -12.21 -2.71 -3.40
CA THR A 92 -12.78 -3.80 -2.61
C THR A 92 -12.26 -3.79 -1.17
N THR A 93 -13.06 -4.33 -0.24
CA THR A 93 -12.63 -4.62 1.12
C THR A 93 -11.66 -5.80 1.14
N LEU A 94 -10.97 -6.03 2.26
CA LEU A 94 -10.08 -7.19 2.43
C LEU A 94 -10.80 -8.54 2.24
N ASP A 95 -12.11 -8.62 2.52
CA ASP A 95 -12.95 -9.79 2.24
C ASP A 95 -13.64 -9.76 0.85
N GLY A 96 -13.15 -8.93 -0.07
CA GLY A 96 -13.53 -8.95 -1.49
C GLY A 96 -14.86 -8.29 -1.85
N LYS A 97 -15.42 -7.45 -0.96
CA LYS A 97 -16.70 -6.76 -1.22
C LYS A 97 -16.43 -5.39 -1.85
N ARG A 98 -17.21 -4.98 -2.86
CA ARG A 98 -17.10 -3.64 -3.46
C ARG A 98 -17.28 -2.53 -2.42
N ILE A 99 -16.45 -1.50 -2.51
CA ILE A 99 -16.49 -0.29 -1.67
C ILE A 99 -17.35 0.81 -2.32
N TYR A 100 -17.24 0.96 -3.65
CA TYR A 100 -17.92 1.99 -4.43
C TYR A 100 -19.25 1.48 -4.99
N GLN A 101 -20.12 2.41 -5.37
CA GLN A 101 -21.21 2.13 -6.30
C GLN A 101 -20.62 1.71 -7.66
N GLU A 102 -21.42 1.00 -8.46
CA GLU A 102 -20.95 0.48 -9.74
C GLU A 102 -20.57 1.61 -10.70
N GLY A 103 -19.35 1.58 -11.23
CA GLY A 103 -18.81 2.62 -12.13
C GLY A 103 -18.29 3.86 -11.42
N GLU A 104 -18.32 3.88 -10.08
CA GLU A 104 -17.89 5.01 -9.26
C GLU A 104 -16.52 4.78 -8.61
N GLU A 105 -15.75 3.77 -9.04
CA GLU A 105 -14.37 3.55 -8.62
C GLU A 105 -13.44 4.70 -9.05
N PRO A 106 -12.36 5.00 -8.30
CA PRO A 106 -11.41 6.04 -8.70
C PRO A 106 -10.64 5.64 -9.97
N GLY A 107 -10.69 6.50 -10.98
CA GLY A 107 -9.90 6.36 -12.21
C GLY A 107 -8.45 6.85 -12.06
N PRO A 108 -7.60 6.65 -13.07
CA PRO A 108 -6.17 6.99 -13.02
C PRO A 108 -5.88 8.44 -12.60
N THR A 109 -6.56 9.40 -13.22
CA THR A 109 -6.40 10.84 -12.91
C THR A 109 -6.77 11.15 -11.46
N GLU A 110 -7.82 10.52 -10.93
CA GLU A 110 -8.22 10.73 -9.54
C GLU A 110 -7.21 10.10 -8.57
N ILE A 111 -6.66 8.93 -8.89
CA ILE A 111 -5.64 8.27 -8.09
C ILE A 111 -4.39 9.15 -7.98
N GLU A 112 -3.97 9.77 -9.08
CA GLU A 112 -2.87 10.75 -9.08
C GLU A 112 -3.19 11.95 -8.16
N GLN A 113 -4.39 12.52 -8.26
CA GLN A 113 -4.82 13.62 -7.39
C GLN A 113 -4.80 13.21 -5.90
N ARG A 114 -5.35 12.04 -5.56
CA ARG A 114 -5.31 11.50 -4.18
C ARG A 114 -3.86 11.28 -3.70
N THR A 115 -2.98 10.88 -4.62
CA THR A 115 -1.55 10.71 -4.32
C THR A 115 -0.89 12.04 -4.00
N LEU A 116 -1.17 13.09 -4.76
CA LEU A 116 -0.63 14.44 -4.50
C LEU A 116 -1.19 15.07 -3.24
N LEU A 117 -2.49 14.89 -2.96
CA LEU A 117 -3.18 15.54 -1.85
C LEU A 117 -2.95 14.87 -0.50
N PHE A 118 -2.85 13.54 -0.46
CA PHE A 118 -2.89 12.78 0.78
C PHE A 118 -1.64 11.91 0.97
N TYR A 119 -1.24 11.15 -0.06
CA TYR A 119 -0.14 10.20 0.04
C TYR A 119 1.22 10.89 0.17
N THR A 120 1.56 11.74 -0.79
CA THR A 120 2.86 12.43 -0.86
C THR A 120 3.11 13.28 0.38
N PRO A 121 2.15 14.08 0.88
CA PRO A 121 2.35 14.85 2.10
C PRO A 121 2.58 13.99 3.35
N PHE A 122 1.93 12.83 3.45
CA PHE A 122 2.11 11.91 4.58
C PHE A 122 3.52 11.34 4.61
N HIS A 123 4.01 10.84 3.47
CA HIS A 123 5.37 10.30 3.36
C HIS A 123 6.44 11.38 3.52
N LYS A 124 6.19 12.60 3.04
CA LYS A 124 7.08 13.75 3.31
C LYS A 124 7.13 14.09 4.80
N ALA A 125 6.00 14.04 5.51
CA ALA A 125 5.97 14.26 6.95
C ALA A 125 6.73 13.16 7.70
N LEU A 126 6.54 11.89 7.33
CA LEU A 126 7.27 10.76 7.92
C LEU A 126 8.77 10.89 7.69
N ARG A 127 9.18 11.19 6.45
CA ARG A 127 10.58 11.43 6.10
C ARG A 127 11.19 12.55 6.94
N ARG A 128 10.47 13.67 7.09
CA ARG A 128 10.93 14.80 7.92
C ARG A 128 11.18 14.39 9.37
N GLN A 129 10.32 13.55 9.95
CA GLN A 129 10.50 13.07 11.33
C GLN A 129 11.68 12.11 11.46
N ILE A 130 11.85 11.21 10.49
CA ILE A 130 13.02 10.33 10.39
C ILE A 130 14.30 11.15 10.34
N ASP A 131 14.38 12.12 9.42
CA ASP A 131 15.57 12.96 9.25
C ASP A 131 15.84 13.82 10.49
N ARG A 132 14.80 14.30 11.18
CA ARG A 132 14.93 15.03 12.44
C ARG A 132 15.57 14.16 13.51
N LEU A 133 15.11 12.92 13.69
CA LEU A 133 15.63 12.03 14.73
C LEU A 133 17.03 11.50 14.40
N LEU A 134 17.33 11.22 13.12
CA LEU A 134 18.67 10.77 12.70
C LEU A 134 19.77 11.82 12.94
N ARG A 135 19.43 13.11 13.08
CA ARG A 135 20.40 14.15 13.47
C ARG A 135 20.87 14.02 14.93
N SER A 136 20.04 13.44 15.78
CA SER A 136 20.29 13.34 17.23
C SER A 136 20.58 11.91 17.69
N HIS A 137 20.19 10.91 16.90
CA HIS A 137 20.27 9.50 17.25
C HIS A 137 20.97 8.71 16.16
N ARG A 138 21.88 7.80 16.57
CA ARG A 138 22.56 6.88 15.64
C ARG A 138 21.63 5.79 15.09
N LYS A 139 20.59 5.46 15.85
CA LYS A 139 19.58 4.45 15.51
C LYS A 139 18.21 5.09 15.68
N VAL A 140 17.36 4.94 14.68
CA VAL A 140 15.95 5.38 14.70
C VAL A 140 15.07 4.20 14.31
N ILE A 141 13.94 4.06 14.99
CA ILE A 141 12.97 2.98 14.80
C ILE A 141 11.67 3.59 14.29
N VAL A 142 11.21 3.10 13.15
CA VAL A 142 9.85 3.33 12.65
C VAL A 142 9.03 2.08 12.93
N LEU A 143 8.06 2.19 13.83
CA LEU A 143 7.08 1.15 14.06
C LEU A 143 5.80 1.52 13.31
N ASP A 144 5.57 0.84 12.19
CA ASP A 144 4.35 0.95 11.39
C ASP A 144 3.23 0.12 12.05
N CYS A 145 2.39 0.80 12.82
CA CYS A 145 1.36 0.20 13.65
C CYS A 145 0.04 0.09 12.90
N GLN A 146 -0.46 -1.13 12.76
CA GLN A 146 -1.69 -1.45 12.07
C GLN A 146 -2.57 -2.37 12.92
N SER A 147 -3.85 -2.45 12.59
CA SER A 147 -4.73 -3.48 13.12
C SER A 147 -5.79 -3.87 12.11
N MET A 148 -6.27 -5.11 12.22
CA MET A 148 -7.36 -5.60 11.39
C MET A 148 -8.23 -6.61 12.15
N ARG A 149 -9.40 -6.89 11.57
CA ARG A 149 -10.35 -7.88 12.09
C ARG A 149 -9.66 -9.25 12.18
N SER A 150 -10.00 -10.03 13.21
CA SER A 150 -9.37 -11.33 13.47
C SER A 150 -9.64 -12.35 12.38
N ASN A 151 -10.86 -12.34 11.84
CA ASN A 151 -11.35 -13.31 10.87
C ASN A 151 -11.85 -12.57 9.63
N ILE A 152 -11.06 -12.65 8.56
CA ILE A 152 -11.38 -12.10 7.24
C ILE A 152 -11.36 -13.27 6.27
N LYS A 153 -12.50 -13.53 5.63
CA LYS A 153 -12.66 -14.67 4.71
C LYS A 153 -11.64 -14.59 3.58
N GLY A 154 -10.91 -15.67 3.34
CA GLY A 154 -9.86 -15.75 2.31
C GLY A 154 -8.54 -15.03 2.65
N VAL A 155 -8.43 -14.45 3.86
CA VAL A 155 -7.21 -13.74 4.31
C VAL A 155 -6.68 -14.33 5.61
N THR A 156 -7.54 -14.51 6.63
CA THR A 156 -7.16 -15.04 7.95
C THR A 156 -8.02 -16.24 8.36
N GLU A 157 -7.98 -17.31 7.56
CA GLU A 157 -8.83 -18.50 7.77
C GLU A 157 -8.59 -19.21 9.11
N ASN A 158 -7.33 -19.23 9.56
CA ASN A 158 -6.93 -19.81 10.84
C ASN A 158 -6.99 -18.79 12.00
N GLY A 159 -7.55 -17.61 11.75
CA GLY A 159 -7.55 -16.46 12.64
C GLY A 159 -6.19 -15.76 12.70
N LEU A 160 -6.23 -14.43 12.79
CA LEU A 160 -5.02 -13.63 12.95
C LEU A 160 -4.39 -13.88 14.33
N PRO A 161 -3.07 -14.10 14.46
CA PRO A 161 -2.37 -14.02 15.73
C PRO A 161 -2.63 -12.69 16.43
N LEU A 162 -2.57 -12.65 17.76
CA LEU A 162 -2.85 -11.40 18.49
C LEU A 162 -1.88 -10.30 18.07
N VAL A 163 -0.64 -10.67 17.77
CA VAL A 163 0.44 -9.81 17.29
C VAL A 163 1.12 -10.46 16.08
N SER A 164 1.27 -9.72 15.00
CA SER A 164 2.03 -10.15 13.83
C SER A 164 3.07 -9.08 13.49
N ILE A 165 4.32 -9.48 13.31
CA ILE A 165 5.45 -8.57 13.10
C ILE A 165 5.99 -8.75 11.68
N GLY A 166 6.02 -7.69 10.90
CA GLY A 166 6.59 -7.68 9.54
C GLY A 166 7.95 -7.01 9.52
N THR A 167 8.95 -7.65 8.90
CA THR A 167 10.34 -7.17 8.83
C THR A 167 10.94 -7.21 7.42
N ALA A 168 10.09 -7.23 6.39
CA ALA A 168 10.48 -7.40 4.99
C ALA A 168 11.38 -8.63 4.80
N GLY A 169 10.98 -9.77 5.41
CA GLY A 169 11.78 -11.00 5.38
C GLY A 169 13.12 -10.88 6.13
N GLY A 170 13.20 -10.04 7.16
CA GLY A 170 14.39 -9.79 7.97
C GLY A 170 15.33 -8.70 7.45
N THR A 171 14.95 -7.95 6.41
CA THR A 171 15.82 -6.95 5.77
C THR A 171 15.59 -5.52 6.27
N SER A 172 14.44 -5.21 6.89
CA SER A 172 14.09 -3.83 7.26
C SER A 172 14.59 -3.40 8.64
N CYS A 173 15.10 -4.32 9.47
CA CYS A 173 15.56 -4.03 10.83
C CYS A 173 16.70 -4.97 11.26
N ASP A 174 17.35 -4.63 12.37
CA ASP A 174 18.34 -5.51 12.99
C ASP A 174 17.63 -6.75 13.60
N PRO A 175 18.16 -7.99 13.42
CA PRO A 175 17.59 -9.19 14.01
C PRO A 175 17.42 -9.12 15.53
N ASP A 176 18.32 -8.46 16.25
CA ASP A 176 18.23 -8.33 17.72
C ASP A 176 17.07 -7.42 18.10
N LEU A 177 16.88 -6.31 17.38
CA LEU A 177 15.74 -5.41 17.59
C LEU A 177 14.40 -6.15 17.38
N ARG A 178 14.30 -6.94 16.30
CA ARG A 178 13.14 -7.79 16.06
C ARG A 178 12.91 -8.76 17.22
N ASN A 179 13.97 -9.40 17.70
CA ASN A 179 13.89 -10.37 18.80
C ASN A 179 13.43 -9.71 20.11
N VAL A 180 13.83 -8.46 20.37
CA VAL A 180 13.32 -7.65 21.50
C VAL A 180 11.80 -7.45 21.40
N LEU A 181 11.29 -7.08 20.22
CA LEU A 181 9.86 -6.90 20.01
C LEU A 181 9.09 -8.22 20.18
N VAL A 182 9.54 -9.30 19.53
CA VAL A 182 8.92 -10.64 19.64
C VAL A 182 8.91 -11.11 21.10
N GLY A 183 10.05 -10.99 21.78
CA GLY A 183 10.22 -11.41 23.18
C GLY A 183 9.34 -10.62 24.15
N SER A 184 8.85 -9.44 23.77
CA SER A 184 7.94 -8.65 24.60
C SER A 184 6.54 -9.24 24.68
N PHE A 185 6.15 -10.13 23.75
CA PHE A 185 4.85 -10.79 23.72
C PHE A 185 4.93 -12.30 23.96
N LYS A 186 6.03 -12.95 23.54
CA LYS A 186 6.18 -14.40 23.62
C LYS A 186 6.10 -14.90 25.06
N GLY A 187 5.31 -15.95 25.29
CA GLY A 187 5.13 -16.56 26.61
C GLY A 187 4.14 -15.84 27.53
N ARG A 188 3.58 -14.68 27.11
CA ARG A 188 2.48 -14.05 27.84
C ARG A 188 1.17 -14.78 27.58
N GLU A 189 0.39 -14.99 28.63
CA GLU A 189 -0.90 -15.67 28.52
C GLU A 189 -1.83 -14.94 27.55
N GLY A 190 -2.38 -15.71 26.60
CA GLY A 190 -3.31 -15.19 25.59
C GLY A 190 -2.67 -14.41 24.45
N TYR A 191 -1.34 -14.26 24.40
CA TYR A 191 -0.63 -13.65 23.27
C TYR A 191 -0.13 -14.73 22.31
N THR A 192 -0.56 -14.64 21.05
CA THR A 192 0.02 -15.38 19.93
C THR A 192 0.77 -14.42 19.04
N VAL A 193 1.95 -14.84 18.58
CA VAL A 193 2.91 -14.00 17.86
C VAL A 193 3.32 -14.69 16.56
N SER A 194 3.28 -13.99 15.44
CA SER A 194 3.89 -14.43 14.18
C SER A 194 4.92 -13.40 13.68
N VAL A 195 5.85 -13.83 12.85
CA VAL A 195 6.88 -12.98 12.23
C VAL A 195 6.93 -13.30 10.74
N ASP A 196 6.71 -12.29 9.89
CA ASP A 196 6.74 -12.38 8.41
C ASP A 196 5.77 -13.41 7.78
N GLU A 197 4.90 -14.05 8.57
CA GLU A 197 3.89 -15.01 8.08
C GLU A 197 2.59 -14.32 7.68
N GLN A 198 2.03 -13.49 8.58
CA GLN A 198 0.74 -12.82 8.37
C GLN A 198 0.89 -11.41 7.77
N THR A 199 2.07 -10.83 7.92
CA THR A 199 2.47 -9.59 7.27
C THR A 199 3.98 -9.60 7.17
N GLN A 200 4.50 -9.29 5.98
CA GLN A 200 5.92 -9.01 5.77
C GLN A 200 6.23 -7.51 5.93
N GLY A 201 5.22 -6.71 6.26
CA GLY A 201 5.24 -5.25 6.23
C GLY A 201 4.86 -4.69 4.86
N GLY A 202 4.37 -3.44 4.84
CA GLY A 202 4.01 -2.76 3.59
C GLY A 202 5.09 -1.82 3.07
N PHE A 203 4.67 -0.82 2.32
CA PHE A 203 5.57 0.12 1.64
C PHE A 203 6.46 0.89 2.62
N ILE A 204 5.93 1.31 3.77
CA ILE A 204 6.69 2.04 4.80
C ILE A 204 7.87 1.19 5.29
N THR A 205 7.60 -0.07 5.67
CA THR A 205 8.61 -0.99 6.20
C THR A 205 9.71 -1.29 5.17
N HIS A 206 9.33 -1.57 3.92
CA HIS A 206 10.29 -1.86 2.84
C HIS A 206 11.10 -0.64 2.41
N THR A 207 10.48 0.54 2.41
CA THR A 207 11.11 1.78 1.93
C THR A 207 12.06 2.38 2.95
N PHE A 208 11.64 2.47 4.21
CA PHE A 208 12.42 3.14 5.24
C PHE A 208 13.38 2.21 5.96
N GLY A 209 13.16 0.89 5.98
CA GLY A 209 14.09 -0.06 6.59
C GLY A 209 15.47 -0.06 5.94
N ARG A 210 16.45 0.60 6.56
CA ARG A 210 17.87 0.69 6.14
C ARG A 210 18.75 0.47 7.37
N PRO A 211 18.78 -0.76 7.93
CA PRO A 211 19.47 -1.04 9.18
C PRO A 211 20.98 -0.74 9.12
N ASP A 212 21.58 -0.86 7.94
CA ASP A 212 22.96 -0.45 7.63
C ASP A 212 23.21 1.06 7.83
N ARG A 213 22.15 1.87 7.73
CA ARG A 213 22.16 3.33 7.95
C ARG A 213 21.54 3.74 9.28
N GLY A 214 21.33 2.79 10.20
CA GLY A 214 20.74 3.04 11.51
C GLY A 214 19.23 3.33 11.47
N LEU A 215 18.55 3.09 10.36
CA LEU A 215 17.09 3.25 10.27
C LEU A 215 16.44 1.87 10.24
N HIS A 216 15.72 1.53 11.30
CA HIS A 216 15.05 0.25 11.43
C HIS A 216 13.54 0.45 11.28
N ALA A 217 12.89 -0.35 10.44
CA ALA A 217 11.45 -0.31 10.27
C ALA A 217 10.85 -1.69 10.51
N MET A 218 9.74 -1.74 11.24
CA MET A 218 8.96 -2.96 11.45
C MET A 218 7.48 -2.63 11.39
N THR A 219 6.67 -3.51 10.80
CA THR A 219 5.22 -3.44 10.92
C THR A 219 4.77 -4.19 12.18
N LEU A 220 3.94 -3.56 13.00
CA LEU A 220 3.24 -4.18 14.13
C LEU A 220 1.76 -4.27 13.79
N LEU A 221 1.30 -5.45 13.40
CA LEU A 221 -0.09 -5.73 13.08
C LEU A 221 -0.79 -6.41 14.25
N LEU A 222 -1.80 -5.74 14.82
CA LEU A 222 -2.58 -6.23 15.96
C LEU A 222 -3.93 -6.79 15.50
N ALA A 223 -4.33 -7.93 16.06
CA ALA A 223 -5.72 -8.35 15.93
C ALA A 223 -6.63 -7.41 16.73
N GLN A 224 -7.68 -6.87 16.12
CA GLN A 224 -8.58 -5.92 16.78
C GLN A 224 -9.22 -6.47 18.07
N ARG A 225 -9.45 -7.78 18.16
CA ARG A 225 -9.91 -8.46 19.38
C ARG A 225 -9.01 -8.25 20.60
N SER A 226 -7.77 -7.80 20.39
CA SER A 226 -6.83 -7.47 21.46
C SER A 226 -7.20 -6.20 22.23
N TYR A 227 -8.07 -5.34 21.70
CA TYR A 227 -8.48 -4.09 22.36
C TYR A 227 -9.92 -3.63 22.07
N LEU A 228 -10.61 -4.22 21.09
CA LEU A 228 -12.03 -3.97 20.83
C LEU A 228 -12.90 -5.02 21.51
N ARG A 229 -14.10 -4.60 21.92
CA ARG A 229 -15.18 -5.50 22.34
C ARG A 229 -15.78 -6.22 21.14
N HIS A 230 -16.01 -5.47 20.06
CA HIS A 230 -16.57 -5.96 18.80
C HIS A 230 -15.71 -5.52 17.62
N GLU A 231 -15.33 -6.46 16.74
CA GLU A 231 -14.64 -6.20 15.46
C GLU A 231 -15.65 -5.86 14.34
N SER A 232 -16.68 -5.11 14.71
CA SER A 232 -17.77 -4.65 13.86
C SER A 232 -18.25 -3.30 14.36
N PRO A 233 -18.92 -2.48 13.52
CA PRO A 233 -19.49 -1.21 13.95
C PRO A 233 -20.31 -1.35 15.25
N PRO A 234 -20.16 -0.44 16.22
CA PRO A 234 -19.43 0.83 16.14
C PRO A 234 -17.92 0.75 16.50
N PHE A 235 -17.33 -0.44 16.49
CA PHE A 235 -15.94 -0.71 16.89
C PHE A 235 -15.65 -0.21 18.31
N GLU A 236 -16.48 -0.67 19.26
CA GLU A 236 -16.40 -0.25 20.66
C GLU A 236 -15.10 -0.75 21.32
N PRO A 237 -14.28 0.13 21.91
CA PRO A 237 -13.15 -0.27 22.74
C PRO A 237 -13.57 -1.14 23.93
N ASP A 238 -12.79 -2.17 24.22
CA ASP A 238 -12.88 -2.89 25.49
C ASP A 238 -11.82 -2.34 26.46
N LYS A 239 -12.26 -1.71 27.55
CA LYS A 239 -11.37 -1.04 28.52
C LYS A 239 -10.34 -1.99 29.12
N VAL A 240 -10.73 -3.23 29.44
CA VAL A 240 -9.85 -4.19 30.12
C VAL A 240 -8.79 -4.70 29.14
N ARG A 241 -9.22 -5.07 27.93
CA ARG A 241 -8.30 -5.54 26.89
C ARG A 241 -7.33 -4.44 26.46
N MET A 242 -7.83 -3.21 26.28
CA MET A 242 -7.03 -2.04 25.94
C MET A 242 -6.00 -1.72 27.01
N ALA A 243 -6.38 -1.70 28.29
CA ALA A 243 -5.43 -1.46 29.39
C ALA A 243 -4.32 -2.54 29.44
N ARG A 244 -4.70 -3.81 29.29
CA ARG A 244 -3.74 -4.93 29.24
C ARG A 244 -2.77 -4.79 28.06
N LEU A 245 -3.29 -4.50 26.87
CA LEU A 245 -2.49 -4.35 25.66
C LEU A 245 -1.55 -3.15 25.75
N THR A 246 -2.07 -2.01 26.22
CA THR A 246 -1.31 -0.77 26.43
C THR A 246 -0.11 -0.99 27.33
N ALA A 247 -0.30 -1.65 28.49
CA ALA A 247 0.81 -1.94 29.40
C ALA A 247 1.90 -2.82 28.77
N VAL A 248 1.52 -3.81 27.94
CA VAL A 248 2.48 -4.67 27.24
C VAL A 248 3.21 -3.90 26.13
N LEU A 249 2.50 -3.07 25.37
CA LEU A 249 3.10 -2.26 24.31
C LEU A 249 4.04 -1.18 24.87
N GLN A 250 3.69 -0.59 26.00
CA GLN A 250 4.55 0.35 26.71
C GLN A 250 5.87 -0.31 27.12
N ASP A 251 5.82 -1.47 27.79
CA ASP A 251 7.02 -2.25 28.13
C ASP A 251 7.82 -2.64 26.88
N ALA A 252 7.15 -3.10 25.82
CA ALA A 252 7.80 -3.45 24.56
C ALA A 252 8.55 -2.25 23.96
N MET A 253 7.90 -1.10 23.85
CA MET A 253 8.47 0.10 23.26
C MET A 253 9.58 0.71 24.12
N THR A 254 9.49 0.66 25.44
CA THR A 254 10.61 1.01 26.33
C THR A 254 11.84 0.18 25.97
N ARG A 255 11.70 -1.14 25.81
CA ARG A 255 12.81 -2.03 25.44
C ARG A 255 13.36 -1.73 24.05
N LEU A 256 12.52 -1.33 23.09
CA LEU A 256 12.98 -0.88 21.78
C LEU A 256 13.83 0.40 21.88
N VAL A 257 13.38 1.38 22.67
CA VAL A 257 14.12 2.61 22.94
C VAL A 257 15.44 2.30 23.63
N ASP A 258 15.44 1.46 24.66
CA ASP A 258 16.65 1.05 25.38
C ASP A 258 17.65 0.35 24.44
N TRP A 259 17.17 -0.52 23.54
CA TRP A 259 18.01 -1.20 22.55
C TRP A 259 18.80 -0.22 21.67
N THR A 260 18.24 0.96 21.35
CA THR A 260 18.97 1.98 20.57
C THR A 260 20.19 2.53 21.30
N SER A 261 20.19 2.47 22.64
CA SER A 261 21.26 2.98 23.50
C SER A 261 22.39 1.98 23.74
N VAL A 262 22.14 0.68 23.55
CA VAL A 262 23.05 -0.42 23.97
C VAL A 262 24.23 -0.65 22.99
N GLY A 263 24.35 0.13 21.91
CA GLY A 263 25.22 -0.19 20.75
C GLY A 263 26.50 0.63 20.52
N GLY A 264 27.25 1.04 21.55
CA GLY A 264 28.50 1.81 21.42
C GLY A 264 29.82 1.03 21.61
N ALA A 265 29.77 -0.26 21.91
CA ALA A 265 30.95 -1.00 22.38
C ALA A 265 31.21 -2.33 21.64
N SER A 266 31.07 -2.38 20.31
CA SER A 266 31.66 -3.46 19.50
C SER A 266 31.45 -3.25 17.99
N SER A 267 32.32 -2.46 17.36
CA SER A 267 32.82 -2.72 15.99
C SER A 267 33.80 -1.61 15.60
N GLY A 268 34.88 -2.02 14.93
CA GLY A 268 36.08 -1.24 14.70
C GLY A 268 35.85 0.08 13.96
N GLN A 269 36.80 1.00 14.21
CA GLN A 269 36.95 2.25 13.48
C GLN A 269 36.88 2.01 11.96
N ASN A 270 35.84 2.53 11.33
CA ASN A 270 35.94 3.10 10.00
C ASN A 270 35.03 4.33 9.97
N GLN A 271 35.64 5.50 9.81
CA GLN A 271 34.92 6.74 9.52
C GLN A 271 34.25 6.58 8.17
N VAL A 272 32.92 6.62 8.14
CA VAL A 272 32.15 6.80 6.91
C VAL A 272 31.55 8.19 6.98
N GLU A 273 31.97 9.06 6.06
CA GLU A 273 31.40 10.38 5.87
C GLU A 273 29.89 10.26 5.62
N SER A 274 29.12 11.06 6.37
CA SER A 274 27.67 11.18 6.22
C SER A 274 27.36 11.93 4.92
N LEU A 275 27.16 11.18 3.83
CA LEU A 275 26.55 11.71 2.61
C LEU A 275 25.03 11.78 2.79
N PRO A 276 24.37 12.89 2.40
CA PRO A 276 22.93 13.02 2.50
C PRO A 276 22.23 11.96 1.65
N LEU A 277 21.16 11.37 2.21
CA LEU A 277 20.24 10.46 1.51
C LEU A 277 19.59 11.19 0.33
N GLN A 278 20.07 10.94 -0.90
CA GLN A 278 19.30 11.17 -2.11
C GLN A 278 18.47 9.92 -2.40
N VAL A 279 17.15 10.09 -2.34
CA VAL A 279 16.20 9.17 -2.96
C VAL A 279 15.60 9.96 -4.10
N GLU A 280 15.67 9.43 -5.31
CA GLU A 280 15.10 10.04 -6.50
C GLU A 280 13.61 10.35 -6.25
N GLU A 281 13.24 11.62 -6.40
CA GLU A 281 11.83 12.01 -6.52
C GLU A 281 11.25 11.29 -7.76
N PRO A 282 10.02 10.76 -7.71
CA PRO A 282 9.42 10.16 -8.89
C PRO A 282 9.17 11.26 -9.92
N LEU A 283 10.01 11.29 -10.95
CA LEU A 283 9.81 12.11 -12.15
C LEU A 283 8.51 11.68 -12.81
N VAL A 284 7.53 12.58 -12.82
CA VAL A 284 6.40 12.54 -13.75
C VAL A 284 6.95 13.03 -15.08
N GLU A 285 7.34 12.11 -15.96
CA GLU A 285 7.69 12.45 -17.34
C GLU A 285 6.40 12.80 -18.11
N THR A 286 6.23 14.09 -18.38
CA THR A 286 5.34 14.59 -19.43
C THR A 286 6.04 14.37 -20.77
N THR A 287 5.57 13.41 -21.57
CA THR A 287 6.03 13.25 -22.95
C THR A 287 5.14 14.07 -23.89
N ASP A 288 5.65 15.24 -24.29
CA ASP A 288 5.23 15.88 -25.54
C ASP A 288 5.96 15.23 -26.72
N ALA A 289 5.24 15.10 -27.83
CA ALA A 289 5.63 14.42 -29.06
C ALA A 289 6.79 15.10 -29.80
N GLU A 290 7.60 14.32 -30.52
CA GLU A 290 7.84 14.55 -31.96
C GLU A 290 8.63 13.42 -32.65
N ASP A 291 8.42 13.41 -33.97
CA ASP A 291 8.69 12.46 -35.05
C ASP A 291 10.19 12.31 -35.44
N SER A 292 10.61 11.11 -35.85
CA SER A 292 11.54 10.90 -36.98
C SER A 292 11.88 9.42 -37.29
N GLY A 293 11.41 8.97 -38.45
CA GLY A 293 12.10 8.22 -39.52
C GLY A 293 13.26 7.23 -39.27
N SER A 294 12.97 5.96 -39.58
CA SER A 294 13.76 4.96 -40.36
C SER A 294 15.27 4.76 -40.15
N ASN A 295 15.70 3.50 -39.91
CA ASN A 295 16.43 2.71 -40.92
C ASN A 295 16.56 1.21 -40.55
N ALA A 296 16.78 0.37 -41.56
CA ALA A 296 16.70 -1.09 -41.55
C ALA A 296 18.04 -1.85 -41.33
N GLY A 297 17.97 -3.00 -40.64
CA GLY A 297 18.76 -4.25 -40.81
C GLY A 297 20.29 -4.25 -40.58
N PRO A 298 20.97 -5.42 -40.52
CA PRO A 298 20.48 -6.76 -40.87
C PRO A 298 20.75 -7.88 -39.81
N VAL A 299 20.20 -9.04 -40.17
CA VAL A 299 20.18 -10.39 -39.55
C VAL A 299 21.56 -11.06 -39.51
N THR A 300 21.81 -11.91 -38.49
CA THR A 300 22.57 -13.16 -38.66
C THR A 300 22.01 -14.29 -37.78
N ASP A 301 21.80 -15.44 -38.44
CA ASP A 301 21.47 -16.77 -37.93
C ASP A 301 22.45 -17.32 -36.88
N ASN A 302 21.94 -18.23 -36.04
CA ASN A 302 22.57 -19.54 -35.90
C ASN A 302 21.57 -20.57 -35.33
N ALA A 303 21.42 -21.66 -36.07
CA ALA A 303 20.67 -22.87 -35.74
C ALA A 303 21.65 -24.01 -35.41
N GLU A 304 21.22 -24.95 -34.55
CA GLU A 304 21.50 -26.41 -34.55
C GLU A 304 20.82 -26.99 -33.29
N ALA A 305 19.72 -27.76 -33.38
CA ALA A 305 19.60 -29.19 -33.74
C ALA A 305 20.11 -30.12 -32.60
N LEU A 306 19.51 -31.26 -32.22
CA LEU A 306 18.32 -32.03 -32.59
C LEU A 306 18.24 -33.22 -31.58
N THR A 307 17.24 -34.10 -31.79
CA THR A 307 17.04 -35.49 -31.29
C THR A 307 16.12 -35.66 -30.06
N GLU A 308 15.29 -36.71 -29.98
CA GLU A 308 14.31 -37.39 -30.85
C GLU A 308 13.61 -38.47 -29.97
N GLY A 309 12.40 -38.91 -30.34
CA GLY A 309 11.71 -40.10 -29.80
C GLY A 309 10.26 -39.80 -29.38
N ALA A 310 9.26 -39.81 -30.28
CA ALA A 310 8.53 -40.97 -30.84
C ALA A 310 7.86 -41.85 -29.76
N ALA A 311 6.64 -42.36 -29.86
CA ALA A 311 5.41 -42.16 -30.64
C ALA A 311 4.41 -43.16 -30.00
N GLU A 312 3.10 -42.88 -29.97
CA GLU A 312 2.02 -43.87 -30.23
C GLU A 312 0.61 -43.25 -30.04
N ILE A 313 -0.21 -43.40 -31.09
CA ILE A 313 -1.67 -43.19 -31.17
C ILE A 313 -2.26 -44.54 -31.64
N PRO A 314 -3.51 -44.88 -31.29
CA PRO A 314 -4.57 -45.06 -32.30
C PRO A 314 -5.90 -44.40 -31.84
N ASP A 315 -6.59 -43.56 -32.63
CA ASP A 315 -7.49 -43.78 -33.80
C ASP A 315 -8.85 -44.45 -33.49
N ASP A 316 -9.95 -43.70 -33.67
CA ASP A 316 -11.16 -43.99 -34.52
C ASP A 316 -12.21 -42.84 -34.38
N ILE A 317 -12.36 -41.86 -35.29
CA ILE A 317 -13.17 -41.74 -36.54
C ILE A 317 -14.71 -41.83 -36.40
N SER A 318 -15.40 -40.72 -36.79
CA SER A 318 -16.58 -40.61 -37.69
C SER A 318 -17.22 -39.22 -37.50
N ALA A 319 -16.96 -38.20 -38.33
CA ALA A 319 -17.48 -37.90 -39.68
C ALA A 319 -18.97 -37.48 -39.71
N GLU A 320 -19.24 -36.19 -39.97
CA GLU A 320 -20.23 -35.70 -40.95
C GLU A 320 -20.09 -34.17 -41.17
N THR A 321 -19.87 -33.80 -42.44
CA THR A 321 -19.99 -32.47 -43.09
C THR A 321 -21.06 -32.65 -44.19
N PRO A 322 -21.77 -31.63 -44.72
CA PRO A 322 -21.20 -30.45 -45.40
C PRO A 322 -22.11 -29.20 -45.21
N ASP A 323 -22.04 -28.02 -45.84
CA ASP A 323 -21.40 -27.42 -47.01
C ASP A 323 -21.72 -25.90 -46.85
N THR A 324 -20.85 -24.91 -47.01
CA THR A 324 -20.64 -24.17 -48.28
C THR A 324 -19.79 -22.91 -48.02
N ALA A 325 -19.07 -22.50 -49.06
CA ALA A 325 -17.98 -21.52 -49.12
C ALA A 325 -18.44 -20.02 -49.19
N PRO A 326 -17.50 -19.04 -49.17
CA PRO A 326 -17.75 -17.65 -48.75
C PRO A 326 -18.07 -16.70 -49.91
N GLU A 327 -18.85 -15.65 -49.62
CA GLU A 327 -19.20 -14.60 -50.57
C GLU A 327 -18.17 -13.46 -50.56
N LYS A 328 -17.83 -13.00 -51.78
CA LYS A 328 -16.78 -12.02 -52.11
C LYS A 328 -17.20 -10.60 -51.75
N ALA A 329 -16.23 -9.82 -51.30
CA ALA A 329 -16.33 -8.36 -51.19
C ALA A 329 -16.35 -7.72 -52.59
N GLU A 330 -17.39 -6.94 -52.88
CA GLU A 330 -17.44 -6.05 -54.04
C GLU A 330 -16.90 -4.66 -53.68
N ILE A 331 -15.90 -4.23 -54.45
CA ILE A 331 -15.38 -2.87 -54.52
C ILE A 331 -16.14 -2.16 -55.63
N SER A 332 -16.69 -0.98 -55.35
CA SER A 332 -17.19 -0.05 -56.39
C SER A 332 -16.50 1.31 -56.32
N PRO A 333 -16.31 1.98 -57.46
CA PRO A 333 -15.24 2.95 -57.67
C PRO A 333 -15.63 4.39 -57.32
N ALA A 334 -14.65 5.16 -56.85
CA ALA A 334 -14.72 6.61 -56.75
C ALA A 334 -14.43 7.29 -58.09
N ASN A 335 -15.14 8.37 -58.41
CA ASN A 335 -14.71 9.42 -59.35
C ASN A 335 -15.31 10.78 -58.89
N PRO A 336 -14.71 11.94 -59.25
CA PRO A 336 -14.50 13.06 -58.33
C PRO A 336 -15.36 14.27 -58.74
N LEU A 337 -15.22 15.36 -57.98
CA LEU A 337 -15.73 16.71 -58.25
C LEU A 337 -17.22 16.93 -58.00
N THR A 338 -17.58 17.25 -56.75
CA THR A 338 -18.46 18.40 -56.45
C THR A 338 -18.40 18.74 -54.96
N LEU A 339 -17.88 19.92 -54.63
CA LEU A 339 -17.96 20.50 -53.28
C LEU A 339 -19.30 21.22 -53.12
N PRO A 340 -20.14 20.91 -52.11
CA PRO A 340 -21.20 21.81 -51.69
C PRO A 340 -20.72 22.76 -50.60
N LYS A 341 -21.21 23.99 -50.71
CA LYS A 341 -20.91 25.17 -49.90
C LYS A 341 -21.30 24.97 -48.44
N VAL A 342 -20.45 25.54 -47.58
CA VAL A 342 -20.63 25.74 -46.14
C VAL A 342 -21.99 26.39 -45.84
N SER A 343 -22.81 25.73 -45.04
CA SER A 343 -23.93 26.33 -44.33
C SER A 343 -23.58 26.41 -42.84
N SER A 344 -23.85 27.58 -42.29
CA SER A 344 -23.55 28.06 -40.95
C SER A 344 -24.02 27.15 -39.80
N ALA A 345 -23.13 26.98 -38.83
CA ALA A 345 -23.35 26.86 -37.39
C ALA A 345 -24.38 25.84 -36.89
N GLN A 346 -23.88 24.65 -36.56
CA GLN A 346 -24.31 23.93 -35.36
C GLN A 346 -23.06 23.63 -34.55
N THR A 347 -22.95 24.28 -33.39
CA THR A 347 -22.00 23.91 -32.34
C THR A 347 -22.30 22.47 -31.94
N SER A 348 -21.43 21.54 -32.33
CA SER A 348 -21.40 20.20 -31.75
C SER A 348 -21.24 20.35 -30.24
N LYS A 349 -22.22 19.88 -29.48
CA LYS A 349 -22.05 19.65 -28.04
C LYS A 349 -20.86 18.70 -27.91
N VAL A 350 -19.75 19.21 -27.37
CA VAL A 350 -18.77 18.36 -26.71
C VAL A 350 -19.55 17.72 -25.57
N GLU A 351 -19.78 16.41 -25.62
CA GLU A 351 -20.19 15.70 -24.42
C GLU A 351 -19.04 15.85 -23.43
N ASP A 352 -19.27 16.64 -22.38
CA ASP A 352 -18.39 16.65 -21.22
C ASP A 352 -18.32 15.20 -20.74
N GLY A 353 -17.17 14.56 -20.99
CA GLY A 353 -16.85 13.29 -20.36
C GLY A 353 -16.97 13.43 -18.84
N PRO A 354 -17.10 12.31 -18.09
CA PRO A 354 -17.30 12.37 -16.65
C PRO A 354 -16.22 13.24 -15.99
N VAL A 355 -16.64 14.41 -15.50
CA VAL A 355 -15.76 15.35 -14.81
C VAL A 355 -15.43 14.73 -13.46
N THR A 356 -14.18 14.31 -13.28
CA THR A 356 -13.69 13.85 -11.97
C THR A 356 -13.90 14.99 -10.97
N PRO A 357 -14.66 14.76 -9.88
CA PRO A 357 -14.88 15.82 -8.90
C PRO A 357 -13.54 16.23 -8.29
N LEU A 358 -13.23 17.52 -8.35
CA LEU A 358 -11.99 18.07 -7.79
C LEU A 358 -11.96 17.79 -6.29
N LEU A 359 -11.01 16.97 -5.84
CA LEU A 359 -10.74 16.79 -4.43
C LEU A 359 -10.08 18.07 -3.90
N VAL A 360 -10.78 18.81 -3.06
CA VAL A 360 -10.20 19.91 -2.30
C VAL A 360 -9.74 19.35 -0.96
N ALA A 361 -8.50 19.63 -0.59
CA ALA A 361 -8.03 19.44 0.78
C ALA A 361 -8.78 20.47 1.66
N GLU A 362 -9.86 20.04 2.32
CA GLU A 362 -10.55 20.84 3.33
C GLU A 362 -9.73 20.95 4.63
#